data_AF-A0A836HJ58-F1
#
_entry.id   AF-A0A836HJ58-F1
#
_cell.length_a   1.000
_cell.length_b   1.000
_cell.length_c   1.000
_cell.angle_alpha   90.00
_cell.angle_beta   90.00
_cell.angle_gamma   90.00
#
_symmetry.space_group_name_H-M   'P 1'
#
loop_
_entity.id
_entity.type
_entity.pdbx_description
1 polymer ?
#
loop_
_entity_poly.entity_id
_entity_poly.type
_entity_poly.pdbx_seq_one_letter_code
_entity_poly.pdbx_strand_id
1 'polypeptide(L)'
;MALLSGGGYADCAVAHMGCAMPISQGYYFVEATSIPKTFITAWQVLHRHGKVKPGQRVLIHAGSTGMGSVSAQITEKYFKAAAITTSSEETLDVCRAYAMSSVGLLRRS
;
A
#
# COMPACT_ATOMS: atom_id res chain seq x y z
N MET A 1 14.47 -7.19 6.93
CA MET A 1 13.03 -7.51 6.97
C MET A 1 12.72 -8.60 5.95
N ALA A 2 11.58 -9.28 6.04
CA ALA A 2 11.23 -10.34 5.08
C ALA A 2 9.72 -10.45 4.84
N LEU A 3 9.33 -10.92 3.66
CA LEU A 3 7.96 -11.35 3.37
C LEU A 3 7.79 -12.82 3.81
N LEU A 4 6.97 -13.05 4.83
CA LEU A 4 6.72 -14.37 5.38
C LEU A 4 5.44 -14.97 4.79
N SER A 5 5.43 -16.29 4.58
CA SER A 5 4.21 -17.06 4.28
C SER A 5 3.35 -17.29 5.54
N GLY A 6 3.91 -17.11 6.73
CA GLY A 6 3.27 -17.29 8.03
C GLY A 6 4.30 -17.22 9.18
N GLY A 7 3.84 -17.39 10.42
CA GLY A 7 4.73 -17.50 11.60
C GLY A 7 5.37 -16.21 12.10
N GLY A 8 4.94 -15.03 11.60
CA GLY A 8 5.51 -13.74 11.98
C GLY A 8 5.09 -13.22 13.36
N TYR A 9 4.05 -13.79 13.97
CA TYR A 9 3.68 -13.53 15.37
C TYR A 9 4.45 -14.46 16.31
N ALA A 10 5.77 -14.33 16.30
CA ALA A 10 6.70 -15.11 17.10
C ALA A 10 8.01 -14.33 17.29
N ASP A 11 8.79 -14.68 18.31
CA ASP A 11 10.11 -14.06 18.55
C ASP A 11 11.11 -14.37 17.44
N CYS A 12 10.95 -15.52 16.77
CA CYS A 12 11.74 -15.95 15.62
C CYS A 12 10.84 -16.53 14.54
N ALA A 13 11.18 -16.27 13.27
CA ALA A 13 10.51 -16.86 12.12
C ALA A 13 11.52 -17.26 11.04
N VAL A 14 11.25 -18.35 10.33
CA VAL A 14 12.06 -18.79 9.19
C VAL A 14 11.57 -18.09 7.93
N ALA A 15 12.50 -17.45 7.21
CA ALA A 15 12.23 -16.81 5.93
C ALA A 15 13.08 -17.45 4.84
N HIS A 16 12.48 -17.65 3.66
CA HIS A 16 13.26 -17.99 2.47
C HIS A 16 14.16 -16.80 2.09
N MET A 17 15.41 -17.06 1.72
CA MET A 17 16.39 -16.00 1.41
C MET A 17 15.89 -15.03 0.32
N GLY A 18 15.21 -15.55 -0.71
CA GLY A 18 14.62 -14.72 -1.78
C GLY A 18 13.49 -13.79 -1.33
N CYS A 19 12.98 -13.94 -0.10
CA CYS A 19 11.98 -13.07 0.51
C CYS A 19 12.58 -12.08 1.51
N ALA A 20 13.88 -12.17 1.79
CA ALA A 20 14.58 -11.28 2.70
C ALA A 20 15.08 -10.02 1.97
N MET A 21 15.06 -8.89 2.66
CA MET A 21 15.49 -7.59 2.15
C MET A 21 16.05 -6.71 3.27
N PRO A 22 17.02 -5.84 2.98
CA PRO A 22 17.58 -4.94 3.98
C PRO A 22 16.51 -3.98 4.50
N ILE A 23 16.66 -3.54 5.75
CA ILE A 23 15.90 -2.41 6.26
C ILE A 23 16.51 -1.14 5.65
N SER A 24 15.69 -0.34 4.97
CA SER A 24 16.14 0.91 4.36
C SER A 24 16.62 1.91 5.42
N GLN A 25 17.60 2.74 5.06
CA GLN A 25 18.13 3.76 5.94
C GLN A 25 17.02 4.71 6.43
N GLY A 26 17.01 5.04 7.72
CA GLY A 26 16.02 5.93 8.33
C GLY A 26 14.75 5.25 8.83
N TYR A 27 14.60 3.93 8.68
CA TYR A 27 13.50 3.16 9.26
C TYR A 27 13.98 2.28 10.42
N TYR A 28 13.16 2.18 11.47
CA TYR A 28 13.35 1.22 12.56
C TYR A 28 12.54 -0.04 12.32
N PHE A 29 12.69 -1.03 13.20
CA PHE A 29 12.06 -2.35 13.04
C PHE A 29 10.55 -2.26 12.85
N VAL A 30 9.86 -1.40 13.61
CA VAL A 30 8.40 -1.26 13.57
C VAL A 30 7.94 -0.78 12.19
N GLU A 31 8.50 0.31 11.66
CA GLU A 31 8.11 0.80 10.34
C GLU A 31 8.50 -0.20 9.26
N ALA A 32 9.70 -0.79 9.35
CA ALA A 32 10.20 -1.75 8.39
C ALA A 32 9.27 -2.96 8.23
N THR A 33 8.67 -3.46 9.33
CA THR A 33 7.75 -4.61 9.27
C THR A 33 6.49 -4.37 8.44
N SER A 34 6.04 -3.11 8.33
CA SER A 34 4.82 -2.75 7.60
C SER A 34 4.97 -2.77 6.07
N ILE A 35 6.22 -2.76 5.58
CA ILE A 35 6.56 -2.52 4.18
C ILE A 35 6.36 -3.77 3.30
N PRO A 36 6.95 -4.96 3.60
CA PRO A 36 7.05 -6.03 2.60
C PRO A 36 5.70 -6.50 2.09
N LYS A 37 4.74 -6.75 2.99
CA LYS A 37 3.43 -7.30 2.62
C LYS A 37 2.62 -6.30 1.79
N THR A 38 2.54 -5.05 2.22
CA THR A 38 1.70 -4.03 1.57
C THR A 38 2.28 -3.62 0.22
N PHE A 39 3.57 -3.30 0.16
CA PHE A 39 4.22 -2.82 -1.06
C PHE A 39 4.33 -3.90 -2.13
N ILE A 40 4.73 -5.13 -1.78
CA ILE A 40 4.86 -6.21 -2.77
C ILE A 40 3.49 -6.56 -3.34
N THR A 41 2.46 -6.63 -2.48
CA THR A 41 1.09 -6.92 -2.95
C THR A 41 0.57 -5.82 -3.87
N ALA A 42 0.67 -4.55 -3.45
CA ALA A 42 0.25 -3.41 -4.27
C ALA A 42 1.01 -3.38 -5.61
N TRP A 43 2.32 -3.66 -5.59
CA TRP A 43 3.13 -3.75 -6.80
C TRP A 43 2.65 -4.86 -7.74
N GLN A 44 2.40 -6.07 -7.25
CA GLN A 44 1.88 -7.15 -8.08
C GLN A 44 0.55 -6.77 -8.74
N VAL A 45 -0.37 -6.18 -7.97
CA VAL A 45 -1.67 -5.74 -8.48
C VAL A 45 -1.52 -4.64 -9.53
N LEU A 46 -0.75 -3.58 -9.26
CA LEU A 46 -0.66 -2.42 -10.16
C LEU A 46 0.24 -2.69 -11.37
N HIS A 47 1.38 -3.35 -11.17
CA HIS A 47 2.37 -3.60 -12.21
C HIS A 47 2.05 -4.84 -13.03
N ARG A 48 1.92 -6.01 -12.38
CA ARG A 48 1.83 -7.30 -13.08
C ARG A 48 0.43 -7.54 -13.62
N HIS A 49 -0.59 -7.30 -12.81
CA HIS A 49 -1.99 -7.58 -13.18
C HIS A 49 -2.65 -6.39 -13.87
N GLY A 50 -2.59 -5.21 -13.25
CA GLY A 50 -3.23 -3.98 -13.73
C GLY A 50 -2.48 -3.28 -14.86
N LYS A 51 -1.17 -3.55 -15.00
CA LYS A 51 -0.30 -2.97 -16.04
C LYS A 51 -0.45 -1.45 -16.18
N VAL A 52 -0.58 -0.76 -15.04
CA VAL A 52 -0.88 0.67 -14.98
C VAL A 52 0.14 1.47 -15.80
N LYS A 53 -0.35 2.46 -16.54
CA LYS A 53 0.43 3.36 -17.38
C LYS A 53 0.28 4.82 -16.93
N PRO A 54 1.28 5.66 -17.21
CA PRO A 54 1.19 7.09 -16.99
C PRO A 54 -0.10 7.70 -17.56
N GLY A 55 -0.70 8.64 -16.83
CA GLY A 55 -1.93 9.32 -17.22
C GLY A 55 -3.22 8.53 -17.03
N GLN A 56 -3.16 7.24 -16.69
CA GLN A 56 -4.37 6.47 -16.36
C GLN A 56 -4.94 6.85 -15.00
N ARG A 57 -6.21 6.49 -14.77
CA ARG A 57 -6.88 6.64 -13.47
C ARG A 57 -7.03 5.26 -12.82
N VAL A 58 -6.73 5.17 -11.53
CA VAL A 58 -6.85 3.93 -10.76
C VAL A 58 -7.78 4.17 -9.58
N LEU A 59 -8.88 3.40 -9.52
CA LEU A 59 -9.79 3.40 -8.38
C LEU A 59 -9.23 2.50 -7.27
N ILE A 60 -9.12 3.04 -6.07
CA ILE A 60 -8.57 2.37 -4.89
C ILE A 60 -9.62 2.41 -3.79
N HIS A 61 -10.16 1.23 -3.48
CA HIS A 61 -11.06 1.09 -2.35
C HIS A 61 -10.30 1.08 -1.02
N ALA A 62 -11.01 1.46 0.05
CA ALA A 62 -10.46 1.54 1.41
C ALA A 62 -9.14 2.34 1.46
N GLY A 63 -9.14 3.52 0.84
CA GLY A 63 -7.96 4.34 0.60
C GLY A 63 -7.20 4.73 1.88
N SER A 64 -7.89 4.84 3.01
CA SER A 64 -7.32 5.23 4.32
C SER A 64 -6.57 4.11 5.03
N THR A 65 -6.62 2.87 4.51
CA THR A 65 -5.89 1.73 5.07
C THR A 65 -4.44 1.70 4.61
N GLY A 66 -3.58 0.92 5.29
CA GLY A 66 -2.18 0.75 4.89
C GLY A 66 -2.00 0.20 3.47
N MET A 67 -2.89 -0.66 2.99
CA MET A 67 -2.85 -1.14 1.60
C MET A 67 -3.31 -0.06 0.62
N GLY A 68 -4.39 0.66 0.97
CA GLY A 68 -4.93 1.75 0.15
C GLY A 68 -3.94 2.89 -0.03
N SER A 69 -3.31 3.32 1.06
CA SER A 69 -2.34 4.43 1.06
C SER A 69 -1.10 4.09 0.25
N VAL A 70 -0.54 2.88 0.39
CA VAL A 70 0.59 2.41 -0.40
C VAL A 70 0.22 2.29 -1.88
N SER A 71 -0.95 1.76 -2.19
CA SER A 71 -1.42 1.63 -3.59
C SER A 71 -1.57 2.99 -4.27
N ALA A 72 -2.12 3.98 -3.55
CA ALA A 72 -2.28 5.34 -4.05
C ALA A 72 -0.91 5.98 -4.30
N GLN A 73 -0.01 5.90 -3.33
CA GLN A 73 1.34 6.45 -3.47
C GLN A 73 2.13 5.83 -4.62
N ILE A 74 2.07 4.51 -4.81
CA ILE A 74 2.73 3.83 -5.94
C ILE A 74 2.11 4.31 -7.27
N THR A 75 0.78 4.39 -7.34
CA THR A 75 0.06 4.88 -8.54
C THR A 75 0.54 6.26 -8.96
N GLU A 76 0.64 7.21 -8.02
CA GLU A 76 1.02 8.59 -8.36
C GLU A 76 2.53 8.76 -8.53
N LYS A 77 3.31 8.31 -7.55
CA LYS A 77 4.75 8.59 -7.51
C LYS A 77 5.51 7.77 -8.53
N TYR A 78 5.18 6.48 -8.68
CA TYR A 78 5.88 5.57 -9.57
C TYR A 78 5.27 5.56 -10.97
N PHE A 79 3.97 5.26 -11.09
CA PHE A 79 3.33 5.11 -12.40
C PHE A 79 2.99 6.44 -13.09
N LYS A 80 3.03 7.57 -12.37
CA LYS A 80 2.55 8.87 -12.88
C LYS A 80 1.09 8.79 -13.38
N ALA A 81 0.29 7.98 -12.68
CA ALA A 81 -1.14 7.81 -12.88
C ALA A 81 -1.90 8.54 -11.75
N ALA A 82 -3.20 8.76 -11.92
CA ALA A 82 -4.03 9.43 -10.93
C ALA A 82 -4.72 8.41 -10.00
N ALA A 83 -4.46 8.50 -8.70
CA ALA A 83 -5.14 7.69 -7.70
C ALA A 83 -6.48 8.33 -7.32
N ILE A 84 -7.56 7.55 -7.41
CA ILE A 84 -8.90 7.92 -6.94
C ILE A 84 -9.23 7.00 -5.79
N THR A 85 -9.32 7.53 -4.57
CA THR A 85 -9.54 6.72 -3.37
C THR A 85 -10.97 6.83 -2.86
N THR A 86 -11.52 5.74 -2.34
CA THR A 86 -12.76 5.78 -1.54
C THR A 86 -12.48 5.42 -0.09
N SER A 87 -13.05 6.16 0.86
CA SER A 87 -12.96 5.88 2.30
C SER A 87 -14.26 6.29 3.00
N SER A 88 -14.34 6.09 4.32
CA SER A 88 -15.38 6.76 5.10
C SER A 88 -15.10 8.27 5.17
N GLU A 89 -16.12 9.06 5.48
CA GLU A 89 -15.98 10.51 5.70
C GLU A 89 -14.97 10.82 6.80
N GLU A 90 -14.98 10.07 7.90
CA GLU A 90 -14.10 10.30 9.06
C GLU A 90 -12.62 10.04 8.75
N THR A 91 -12.32 9.29 7.69
CA THR A 91 -10.95 8.93 7.29
C THR A 91 -10.54 9.54 5.96
N LEU A 92 -11.34 10.48 5.44
CA LEU A 92 -11.14 11.09 4.14
C LEU A 92 -9.88 11.97 4.10
N ASP A 93 -9.59 12.66 5.21
CA ASP A 93 -8.39 13.50 5.34
C ASP A 93 -7.10 12.71 5.24
N VAL A 94 -7.09 11.46 5.71
CA VAL A 94 -5.95 10.56 5.54
C VAL A 94 -5.66 10.37 4.05
N CYS A 95 -6.70 10.15 3.24
CA CYS A 95 -6.55 9.90 1.80
C CYS A 95 -6.03 11.12 1.04
N ARG A 96 -6.48 12.32 1.44
CA ARG A 96 -6.10 13.60 0.79
C ARG A 96 -4.60 13.89 0.89
N ALA A 97 -3.89 13.29 1.84
CA ALA A 97 -2.45 13.46 1.99
C ALA A 97 -1.62 12.82 0.86
N TYR A 98 -2.19 11.90 0.08
CA TYR A 98 -1.44 11.11 -0.90
C TYR A 98 -2.18 10.74 -2.19
N ALA A 99 -3.44 11.11 -2.33
CA ALA A 99 -4.23 10.84 -3.53
C ALA A 99 -4.72 12.13 -4.19
N MET A 100 -4.75 12.13 -5.52
CA MET A 100 -5.22 13.22 -6.36
C MET A 100 -6.70 13.52 -6.14
N SER A 101 -7.50 12.49 -5.89
CA SER A 101 -8.91 12.64 -5.55
C SER A 101 -9.35 11.61 -4.52
N SER A 102 -10.16 12.04 -3.56
CA SER A 102 -10.71 11.17 -2.51
C SER A 102 -12.20 11.42 -2.33
N VAL A 103 -12.99 10.34 -2.26
CA VAL A 103 -14.45 10.38 -2.09
C VAL A 103 -14.83 9.72 -0.77
N GLY A 104 -15.52 10.46 0.09
CA GLY A 104 -16.13 9.98 1.31
C GLY A 104 -17.42 9.23 1.01
N LEU A 105 -17.58 8.05 1.61
CA LEU A 105 -18.79 7.25 1.53
C LEU A 105 -19.51 7.31 2.88
N LEU A 106 -20.75 7.77 2.87
CA LEU A 106 -21.64 7.67 4.03
C LEU A 106 -22.00 6.20 4.25
N ARG A 107 -21.74 5.68 5.45
CA ARG A 107 -22.29 4.39 5.87
C ARG A 107 -23.81 4.52 5.89
N ARG A 108 -24.50 3.79 5.01
CA ARG A 108 -25.94 3.59 5.17
C ARG A 108 -26.13 2.72 6.42
N SER A 109 -26.71 3.32 7.45
CA SER A 109 -27.18 2.65 8.68
C SER A 109 -28.27 1.65 8.37
#